data_AF-A0A8H3PKE5-F1
#
_entry.id   AF-A0A8H3PKE5-F1
#
_cell.length_a   1.000
_cell.length_b   1.000
_cell.length_c   1.000
_cell.angle_alpha   90.00
_cell.angle_beta   90.00
_cell.angle_gamma   90.00
#
_symmetry.space_group_name_H-M   'P 1'
#
loop_
_entity.id
_entity.type
_entity.pdbx_description
1 polymer ?
#
loop_
_entity_poly.entity_id
_entity_poly.type
_entity_poly.pdbx_seq_one_letter_code
_entity_poly.pdbx_strand_id
1 'polypeptide(L)'
;MEHIKETGEAMIQLPTENPRRTYISLSTVQTWKGYFERISDSPFASIITEDFLPAEDDEKSLGACRFLKVAVDSSSLILTILAGLESEISSLASRTKLTIHIVGADNQEIRLASMTEELYHLLPSLERLVVGYVGPDVGSSHGDITKLLEFQCCPECQKLGRSSRQAFLADDLYHDFAKSDLFAKYPPDLIVALHSGHAESQTDRWWPTLQCILDLGFPAVFTTYNQKEAVEEEQSFNSLGAHFSRKIAKNPWRGVLPMFDMFMERYDVFYHNYYWYIVKGRTHE
;
A
#
# COMPACT_ATOMS: atom_id res chain seq x y z
N MET A 1 -24.01 8.77 -1.49
CA MET A 1 -24.97 8.88 -0.36
C MET A 1 -26.08 7.83 -0.47
N GLU A 2 -26.71 7.64 -1.63
CA GLU A 2 -27.78 6.63 -1.81
C GLU A 2 -27.27 5.19 -1.64
N HIS A 3 -26.14 4.84 -2.24
CA HIS A 3 -25.48 3.54 -2.04
C HIS A 3 -25.20 3.20 -0.56
N ILE A 4 -24.69 4.16 0.23
CA ILE A 4 -24.43 3.98 1.67
C ILE A 4 -25.74 3.75 2.43
N LYS A 5 -26.82 4.46 2.05
CA LYS A 5 -28.14 4.28 2.68
C LYS A 5 -28.74 2.90 2.36
N GLU A 6 -28.44 2.35 1.20
CA GLU A 6 -28.97 1.05 0.74
C GLU A 6 -28.17 -0.13 1.25
N THR A 7 -26.84 -0.02 1.30
CA THR A 7 -25.94 -1.13 1.60
C THR A 7 -25.30 -1.06 2.98
N GLY A 8 -25.27 0.13 3.60
CA GLY A 8 -24.45 0.39 4.78
C GLY A 8 -22.95 0.45 4.49
N GLU A 9 -22.53 0.24 3.24
CA GLU A 9 -21.11 0.18 2.85
C GLU A 9 -20.67 1.49 2.17
N ALA A 10 -19.51 1.99 2.60
CA ALA A 10 -18.85 3.11 1.94
C ALA A 10 -18.23 2.62 0.63
N MET A 11 -18.62 3.21 -0.49
CA MET A 11 -17.97 2.96 -1.78
C MET A 11 -16.58 3.58 -1.76
N ILE A 12 -15.54 2.75 -1.77
CA ILE A 12 -14.17 3.23 -1.91
C ILE A 12 -13.99 3.68 -3.37
N GLN A 13 -13.80 4.97 -3.58
CA GLN A 13 -13.50 5.51 -4.91
C GLN A 13 -11.99 5.57 -5.13
N LEU A 14 -11.58 5.09 -6.29
CA LEU A 14 -10.22 5.23 -6.77
C LEU A 14 -9.89 6.72 -6.98
N PRO A 15 -8.68 7.18 -6.62
CA PRO A 15 -8.26 8.56 -6.88
C PRO A 15 -8.20 8.91 -8.37
N THR A 16 -7.98 7.93 -9.23
CA THR A 16 -7.96 8.08 -10.68
C THR A 16 -9.15 7.34 -11.27
N GLU A 17 -10.02 8.02 -12.01
CA GLU A 17 -11.22 7.43 -12.59
C GLU A 17 -10.89 6.60 -13.83
N ASN A 18 -10.05 7.14 -14.73
CA ASN A 18 -9.75 6.50 -16.00
C ASN A 18 -8.31 5.98 -16.08
N PRO A 19 -8.09 4.78 -16.66
CA PRO A 19 -6.75 4.29 -16.90
C PRO A 19 -5.92 5.24 -17.76
N ARG A 20 -4.72 5.54 -17.31
CA ARG A 20 -3.80 6.42 -18.02
C ARG A 20 -3.33 5.76 -19.31
N ARG A 21 -3.13 6.59 -20.34
CA ARG A 21 -2.50 6.18 -21.62
C ARG A 21 -0.98 6.30 -21.58
N THR A 22 -0.48 7.21 -20.76
CA THR A 22 0.95 7.48 -20.60
C THR A 22 1.29 7.43 -19.13
N TYR A 23 2.42 6.80 -18.82
CA TYR A 23 2.89 6.69 -17.46
C TYR A 23 3.45 8.05 -17.01
N ILE A 24 3.00 8.53 -15.85
CA ILE A 24 3.53 9.72 -15.19
C ILE A 24 4.05 9.25 -13.84
N SER A 25 5.36 9.35 -13.63
CA SER A 25 5.98 8.89 -12.38
C SER A 25 5.51 9.71 -11.19
N LEU A 26 5.16 9.02 -10.10
CA LEU A 26 4.88 9.63 -8.81
C LEU A 26 6.03 10.51 -8.37
N SER A 27 7.29 10.13 -8.60
CA SER A 27 8.46 10.97 -8.23
C SER A 27 8.42 12.41 -8.75
N THR A 28 7.67 12.68 -9.83
CA THR A 28 7.51 14.03 -10.40
C THR A 28 6.69 14.97 -9.51
N VAL A 29 6.03 14.44 -8.48
CA VAL A 29 5.24 15.14 -7.47
C VAL A 29 5.53 14.55 -6.08
N GLN A 30 5.51 15.38 -5.04
CA GLN A 30 5.84 14.93 -3.67
C GLN A 30 4.73 15.29 -2.67
N THR A 31 3.55 15.63 -3.17
CA THR A 31 2.38 16.00 -2.37
C THR A 31 1.13 15.43 -3.01
N TRP A 32 0.13 15.14 -2.18
CA TRP A 32 -1.19 14.73 -2.66
C TRP A 32 -1.85 15.77 -3.55
N LYS A 33 -1.68 17.06 -3.26
CA LYS A 33 -2.18 18.12 -4.14
C LYS A 33 -1.56 18.03 -5.53
N GLY A 34 -0.24 17.89 -5.61
CA GLY A 34 0.46 17.69 -6.87
C GLY A 34 0.02 16.42 -7.61
N TYR A 35 -0.28 15.34 -6.87
CA TYR A 35 -0.88 14.13 -7.43
C TYR A 35 -2.24 14.41 -8.10
N PHE A 36 -3.16 15.09 -7.43
CA PHE A 36 -4.46 15.44 -8.02
C PHE A 36 -4.34 16.45 -9.18
N GLU A 37 -3.37 17.37 -9.13
CA GLU A 37 -3.15 18.36 -10.19
C GLU A 37 -2.52 17.78 -11.46
N ARG A 38 -1.66 16.75 -11.33
CA ARG A 38 -0.78 16.29 -12.44
C ARG A 38 -0.91 14.82 -12.81
N ILE A 39 -1.34 13.96 -11.89
CA ILE A 39 -1.33 12.49 -12.06
C ILE A 39 -2.72 11.88 -12.04
N SER A 40 -3.63 12.35 -11.19
CA SER A 40 -5.03 11.91 -11.18
C SER A 40 -5.89 12.79 -12.11
N ASP A 41 -6.99 12.25 -12.63
CA ASP A 41 -8.02 12.99 -13.40
C ASP A 41 -9.17 13.47 -12.50
N SER A 42 -9.01 13.34 -11.18
CA SER A 42 -9.98 13.80 -10.22
C SER A 42 -10.17 15.32 -10.28
N PRO A 43 -11.41 15.82 -10.22
CA PRO A 43 -11.70 17.25 -10.18
C PRO A 43 -11.34 17.90 -8.82
N PHE A 44 -10.87 17.13 -7.84
CA PHE A 44 -10.70 17.63 -6.47
C PHE A 44 -9.50 18.58 -6.28
N ALA A 45 -8.54 18.61 -7.21
CA ALA A 45 -7.35 19.46 -7.14
C ALA A 45 -7.68 20.95 -6.90
N SER A 46 -8.77 21.46 -7.49
CA SER A 46 -9.17 22.86 -7.37
C SER A 46 -9.94 23.20 -6.08
N ILE A 47 -10.31 22.19 -5.28
CA ILE A 47 -11.19 22.36 -4.12
C ILE A 47 -10.39 22.33 -2.80
N ILE A 48 -9.13 21.92 -2.85
CA ILE A 48 -8.29 21.72 -1.67
C ILE A 48 -7.01 22.56 -1.66
N THR A 49 -6.59 22.97 -0.47
CA THR A 49 -5.23 23.46 -0.21
C THR A 49 -4.26 22.28 -0.04
N GLU A 50 -2.96 22.56 0.09
CA GLU A 50 -1.95 21.54 0.37
C GLU A 50 -2.19 20.80 1.69
N ASP A 51 -2.83 21.47 2.66
CA ASP A 51 -3.17 20.91 3.98
C ASP A 51 -4.55 20.25 4.01
N PHE A 52 -5.17 20.00 2.85
CA PHE A 52 -6.53 19.48 2.74
C PHE A 52 -7.56 20.33 3.49
N LEU A 53 -7.36 21.65 3.46
CA LEU A 53 -8.35 22.63 3.90
C LEU A 53 -9.17 23.08 2.68
N PRO A 54 -10.43 23.51 2.89
CA PRO A 54 -11.24 24.00 1.80
C PRO A 54 -10.65 25.28 1.22
N ALA A 55 -10.63 25.37 -0.12
CA ALA A 55 -10.16 26.56 -0.82
C ALA A 55 -11.11 27.76 -0.66
N GLU A 56 -12.41 27.48 -0.50
CA GLU A 56 -13.48 28.45 -0.24
C GLU A 56 -14.19 28.09 1.07
N ASP A 57 -14.59 29.10 1.85
CA ASP A 57 -15.29 28.91 3.13
C ASP A 57 -16.80 28.67 2.90
N ASP A 58 -17.12 27.55 2.25
CA ASP A 58 -18.48 27.11 1.96
C ASP A 58 -18.72 25.63 2.30
N GLU A 59 -19.97 25.28 2.58
CA GLU A 59 -20.35 23.93 3.04
C GLU A 59 -20.01 22.82 2.04
N LYS A 60 -20.06 23.11 0.74
CA LYS A 60 -19.74 22.14 -0.32
C LYS A 60 -18.25 21.89 -0.37
N SER A 61 -17.41 22.93 -0.32
CA SER A 61 -15.95 22.79 -0.25
C SER A 61 -15.52 22.05 1.03
N LEU A 62 -16.16 22.35 2.16
CA LEU A 62 -15.91 21.63 3.41
C LEU A 62 -16.27 20.14 3.31
N GLY A 63 -17.42 19.82 2.74
CA GLY A 63 -17.86 18.44 2.50
C GLY A 63 -16.92 17.67 1.58
N ALA A 64 -16.50 18.30 0.47
CA ALA A 64 -15.55 17.72 -0.47
C ALA A 64 -14.18 17.45 0.18
N CYS A 65 -13.67 18.37 1.01
CA CYS A 65 -12.42 18.15 1.74
C CYS A 65 -12.49 16.97 2.70
N ARG A 66 -13.60 16.82 3.43
CA ARG A 66 -13.80 15.67 4.34
C ARG A 66 -13.79 14.35 3.58
N PHE A 67 -14.51 14.28 2.45
CA PHE A 67 -14.51 13.10 1.59
C PHE A 67 -13.11 12.80 1.06
N LEU A 68 -12.39 13.83 0.59
CA LEU A 68 -11.07 13.65 0.03
C LEU A 68 -10.06 13.13 1.06
N LYS A 69 -10.12 13.60 2.31
CA LYS A 69 -9.25 13.08 3.38
C LYS A 69 -9.43 11.57 3.57
N VAL A 70 -10.68 11.08 3.56
CA VAL A 70 -10.99 9.64 3.64
C VAL A 70 -10.48 8.88 2.41
N ALA A 71 -10.68 9.44 1.21
CA ALA A 71 -10.21 8.84 -0.04
C ALA A 71 -8.67 8.73 -0.09
N VAL A 72 -7.98 9.79 0.36
CA VAL A 72 -6.52 9.86 0.46
C VAL A 72 -5.97 8.85 1.46
N ASP A 73 -6.57 8.77 2.65
CA ASP A 73 -6.20 7.75 3.64
C ASP A 73 -6.34 6.33 3.07
N SER A 74 -7.47 6.04 2.43
CA SER A 74 -7.73 4.73 1.82
C SER A 74 -6.78 4.40 0.66
N SER A 75 -6.24 5.43 0.00
CA SER A 75 -5.35 5.29 -1.16
C SER A 75 -3.87 5.35 -0.79
N SER A 76 -3.56 5.71 0.46
CA SER A 76 -2.19 5.87 0.97
C SER A 76 -1.37 4.61 0.75
N LEU A 77 -1.96 3.44 1.00
CA LEU A 77 -1.32 2.15 0.76
C LEU A 77 -0.88 2.01 -0.70
N ILE A 78 -1.80 2.20 -1.64
CA ILE A 78 -1.53 1.91 -3.06
C ILE A 78 -0.49 2.88 -3.63
N LEU A 79 -0.53 4.16 -3.26
CA LEU A 79 0.50 5.11 -3.69
C LEU A 79 1.85 4.86 -3.02
N THR A 80 1.87 4.35 -1.79
CA THR A 80 3.11 3.93 -1.13
C THR A 80 3.73 2.71 -1.83
N ILE A 81 2.89 1.74 -2.23
CA ILE A 81 3.30 0.59 -3.04
C ILE A 81 3.87 1.06 -4.38
N LEU A 82 3.16 1.93 -5.10
CA LEU A 82 3.63 2.46 -6.39
C LEU A 82 4.94 3.21 -6.24
N ALA A 83 5.10 4.02 -5.18
CA ALA A 83 6.37 4.71 -4.90
C ALA A 83 7.52 3.74 -4.60
N GLY A 84 7.25 2.62 -3.93
CA GLY A 84 8.21 1.55 -3.72
C GLY A 84 8.61 0.86 -5.02
N LEU A 85 7.63 0.51 -5.87
CA LEU A 85 7.86 -0.05 -7.20
C LEU A 85 8.72 0.89 -8.06
N GLU A 86 8.42 2.20 -8.06
CA GLU A 86 9.17 3.21 -8.80
C GLU A 86 10.62 3.33 -8.35
N SER A 87 10.85 3.23 -7.04
CA SER A 87 12.18 3.30 -6.45
C SER A 87 13.05 2.10 -6.84
N GLU A 88 12.45 0.92 -6.99
CA GLU A 88 13.18 -0.35 -7.06
C GLU A 88 13.20 -1.00 -8.45
N ILE A 89 12.27 -0.60 -9.32
CA ILE A 89 12.10 -1.17 -10.67
C ILE A 89 12.27 -0.07 -11.71
N SER A 90 13.50 0.11 -12.20
CA SER A 90 13.83 1.15 -13.20
C SER A 90 13.01 1.07 -14.50
N SER A 91 12.54 -0.13 -14.86
CA SER A 91 11.73 -0.39 -16.05
C SER A 91 10.22 -0.42 -15.78
N LEU A 92 9.75 0.11 -14.63
CA LEU A 92 8.35 -0.01 -14.19
C LEU A 92 7.35 0.45 -15.26
N ALA A 93 7.63 1.56 -15.96
CA ALA A 93 6.79 2.12 -17.01
C ALA A 93 6.42 1.11 -18.12
N SER A 94 7.30 0.14 -18.37
CA SER A 94 7.15 -0.90 -19.40
C SER A 94 6.74 -2.26 -18.85
N ARG A 95 6.54 -2.38 -17.54
CA ARG A 95 6.29 -3.68 -16.91
C ARG A 95 4.85 -4.13 -17.18
N THR A 96 4.70 -5.32 -17.73
CA THR A 96 3.39 -5.91 -18.05
C THR A 96 2.83 -6.83 -16.98
N LYS A 97 3.67 -7.29 -16.05
CA LYS A 97 3.30 -8.20 -14.96
C LYS A 97 3.92 -7.75 -13.66
N LEU A 98 3.15 -7.75 -12.58
CA LEU A 98 3.62 -7.46 -11.24
C LEU A 98 3.04 -8.47 -10.25
N THR A 99 3.89 -8.93 -9.32
CA THR A 99 3.49 -9.68 -8.14
C THR A 99 3.88 -8.88 -6.89
N ILE A 100 2.93 -8.66 -5.99
CA ILE A 100 3.16 -7.91 -4.74
C ILE A 100 2.76 -8.80 -3.58
N HIS A 101 3.64 -8.97 -2.59
CA HIS A 101 3.32 -9.70 -1.36
C HIS A 101 3.10 -8.71 -0.22
N ILE A 102 1.88 -8.67 0.33
CA ILE A 102 1.54 -7.95 1.55
C ILE A 102 1.71 -8.92 2.72
N VAL A 103 2.66 -8.61 3.61
CA VAL A 103 3.14 -9.47 4.68
C VAL A 103 2.64 -8.98 6.03
N GLY A 104 2.21 -9.92 6.87
CA GLY A 104 1.50 -9.60 8.10
C GLY A 104 0.09 -9.08 7.83
N ALA A 105 -0.48 -9.44 6.67
CA ALA A 105 -1.81 -8.99 6.28
C ALA A 105 -2.88 -9.49 7.24
N ASP A 106 -3.88 -8.65 7.51
CA ASP A 106 -5.13 -9.02 8.17
C ASP A 106 -6.34 -8.64 7.30
N ASN A 107 -7.54 -8.69 7.88
CA ASN A 107 -8.78 -8.36 7.17
C ASN A 107 -8.82 -6.93 6.61
N GLN A 108 -8.08 -5.98 7.19
CA GLN A 108 -8.02 -4.60 6.73
C GLN A 108 -7.29 -4.49 5.39
N GLU A 109 -6.13 -5.12 5.23
CA GLU A 109 -5.41 -5.11 3.96
C GLU A 109 -6.22 -5.80 2.86
N ILE A 110 -6.93 -6.89 3.20
CA ILE A 110 -7.79 -7.63 2.26
C ILE A 110 -8.96 -6.75 1.79
N ARG A 111 -9.55 -5.94 2.67
CA ARG A 111 -10.62 -4.99 2.29
C ARG A 111 -10.16 -3.96 1.27
N LEU A 112 -8.86 -3.66 1.24
CA LEU A 112 -8.25 -2.76 0.26
C LEU A 112 -7.87 -3.46 -1.06
N ALA A 113 -8.19 -4.74 -1.25
CA ALA A 113 -7.90 -5.46 -2.49
C ALA A 113 -8.55 -4.83 -3.73
N SER A 114 -9.72 -4.19 -3.59
CA SER A 114 -10.36 -3.45 -4.68
C SER A 114 -9.52 -2.25 -5.13
N MET A 115 -8.76 -1.62 -4.23
CA MET A 115 -7.92 -0.46 -4.50
C MET A 115 -6.70 -0.78 -5.35
N THR A 116 -6.35 -2.05 -5.50
CA THR A 116 -5.28 -2.50 -6.40
C THR A 116 -5.57 -2.17 -7.87
N GLU A 117 -6.83 -1.87 -8.23
CA GLU A 117 -7.19 -1.34 -9.55
C GLU A 117 -6.48 -0.02 -9.88
N GLU A 118 -6.17 0.80 -8.86
CA GLU A 118 -5.44 2.05 -9.07
C GLU A 118 -4.07 1.80 -9.72
N LEU A 119 -3.42 0.65 -9.46
CA LEU A 119 -2.18 0.30 -10.14
C LEU A 119 -2.38 0.09 -11.64
N TYR A 120 -3.49 -0.51 -12.07
CA TYR A 120 -3.81 -0.57 -13.50
C TYR A 120 -4.09 0.82 -14.06
N HIS A 121 -4.75 1.69 -13.29
CA HIS A 121 -5.03 3.04 -13.74
C HIS A 121 -3.73 3.84 -13.93
N LEU A 122 -2.77 3.70 -13.02
CA LEU A 122 -1.53 4.46 -13.01
C LEU A 122 -0.41 3.84 -13.86
N LEU A 123 -0.46 2.53 -14.16
CA LEU A 123 0.53 1.82 -14.98
C LEU A 123 -0.08 1.36 -16.32
N PRO A 124 0.06 2.14 -17.41
CA PRO A 124 -0.56 1.84 -18.71
C PRO A 124 -0.06 0.54 -19.36
N SER A 125 1.14 0.09 -19.04
CA SER A 125 1.69 -1.15 -19.59
C SER A 125 1.28 -2.39 -18.80
N LEU A 126 0.72 -2.24 -17.59
CA LEU A 126 0.38 -3.37 -16.74
C LEU A 126 -0.79 -4.17 -17.33
N GLU A 127 -0.59 -5.48 -17.50
CA GLU A 127 -1.58 -6.43 -18.04
C GLU A 127 -1.99 -7.48 -17.00
N ARG A 128 -1.10 -7.81 -16.06
CA ARG A 128 -1.35 -8.79 -14.99
C ARG A 128 -0.83 -8.30 -13.65
N LEU A 129 -1.70 -8.32 -12.66
CA LEU A 129 -1.37 -8.05 -11.27
C LEU A 129 -1.76 -9.26 -10.41
N VAL A 130 -0.80 -9.75 -9.61
CA VAL A 130 -1.03 -10.74 -8.56
C VAL A 130 -0.70 -10.10 -7.21
N VAL A 131 -1.63 -10.14 -6.25
CA VAL A 131 -1.38 -9.67 -4.88
C VAL A 131 -1.52 -10.83 -3.90
N GLY A 132 -0.44 -11.18 -3.22
CA GLY A 132 -0.44 -12.18 -2.16
C GLY A 132 -0.66 -11.52 -0.80
N TYR A 133 -1.71 -11.90 -0.08
CA TYR A 133 -1.94 -11.49 1.30
C TYR A 133 -1.48 -12.63 2.21
N VAL A 134 -0.37 -12.43 2.91
CA VAL A 134 0.29 -13.47 3.70
C VAL A 134 0.34 -13.04 5.16
N GLY A 135 -0.31 -13.79 6.03
CA GLY A 135 -0.32 -13.52 7.45
C GLY A 135 -1.27 -14.45 8.22
N PRO A 136 -0.97 -14.74 9.50
CA PRO A 136 -1.72 -15.69 10.32
C PRO A 136 -3.21 -15.36 10.47
N ASP A 137 -3.59 -14.10 10.32
CA ASP A 137 -4.94 -13.63 10.55
C ASP A 137 -5.81 -13.63 9.27
N VAL A 138 -5.21 -13.88 8.10
CA VAL A 138 -5.88 -13.88 6.78
C VAL A 138 -6.94 -14.99 6.66
N GLY A 139 -6.64 -16.20 7.16
CA GLY A 139 -7.46 -17.40 6.94
C GLY A 139 -8.72 -17.50 7.80
N SER A 140 -8.80 -16.72 8.88
CA SER A 140 -9.86 -16.83 9.89
C SER A 140 -11.27 -16.49 9.37
N SER A 141 -11.37 -15.81 8.21
CA SER A 141 -12.64 -15.32 7.65
C SER A 141 -12.92 -15.76 6.20
N HIS A 142 -11.98 -16.45 5.52
CA HIS A 142 -11.99 -16.58 4.05
C HIS A 142 -11.67 -18.00 3.53
N GLY A 143 -12.55 -18.98 3.80
CA GLY A 143 -12.69 -20.20 2.99
C GLY A 143 -11.41 -20.98 2.63
N ASP A 144 -11.32 -21.50 1.40
CA ASP A 144 -10.18 -22.29 0.91
C ASP A 144 -9.01 -21.37 0.51
N ILE A 145 -8.05 -21.24 1.42
CA ILE A 145 -6.96 -20.24 1.44
C ILE A 145 -5.97 -20.43 0.28
N THR A 146 -5.97 -21.57 -0.43
CA THR A 146 -4.95 -21.87 -1.45
C THR A 146 -5.32 -21.51 -2.90
N LYS A 147 -6.50 -20.92 -3.14
CA LYS A 147 -6.97 -20.58 -4.49
C LYS A 147 -6.63 -19.15 -4.88
N LEU A 148 -6.26 -19.00 -6.14
CA LEU A 148 -6.13 -17.69 -6.77
C LEU A 148 -7.53 -17.11 -6.97
N LEU A 149 -7.84 -16.08 -6.20
CA LEU A 149 -9.04 -15.26 -6.33
C LEU A 149 -8.89 -14.35 -7.55
N GLU A 150 -9.98 -14.20 -8.31
CA GLU A 150 -10.02 -13.29 -9.45
C GLU A 150 -11.03 -12.18 -9.20
N PHE A 151 -10.57 -10.94 -9.32
CA PHE A 151 -11.38 -9.75 -9.23
C PHE A 151 -11.53 -9.15 -10.61
N GLN A 152 -12.76 -8.89 -11.03
CA GLN A 152 -13.03 -8.24 -12.31
C GLN A 152 -12.48 -6.81 -12.27
N CYS A 153 -11.82 -6.42 -13.36
CA CYS A 153 -11.39 -5.03 -13.53
C CYS A 153 -12.57 -4.11 -13.83
N CYS A 154 -12.38 -2.80 -13.69
CA CYS A 154 -13.40 -1.82 -14.05
C CYS A 154 -13.68 -1.87 -15.57
N PRO A 155 -14.84 -1.35 -16.02
CA PRO A 155 -15.20 -1.36 -17.45
C PRO A 155 -14.14 -0.73 -18.36
N GLU A 156 -13.47 0.34 -17.92
CA GLU A 156 -12.43 0.99 -18.73
C GLU A 156 -11.15 0.14 -18.85
N CYS A 157 -10.73 -0.53 -17.77
CA CYS A 157 -9.62 -1.50 -17.82
C CYS A 157 -9.95 -2.70 -18.71
N GLN A 158 -11.19 -3.20 -18.67
CA GLN A 158 -11.63 -4.31 -19.53
C GLN A 158 -11.57 -3.96 -21.02
N LYS A 159 -11.94 -2.73 -21.40
CA LYS A 159 -11.81 -2.23 -22.78
C LYS A 159 -10.35 -2.22 -23.27
N LEU A 160 -9.39 -2.12 -22.34
CA LEU A 160 -7.95 -2.21 -22.61
C LEU A 160 -7.41 -3.65 -22.59
N GLY A 161 -8.27 -4.65 -22.49
CA GLY A 161 -7.89 -6.07 -22.47
C GLY A 161 -7.45 -6.60 -21.11
N ARG A 162 -7.63 -5.82 -20.03
CA ARG A 162 -7.29 -6.22 -18.65
C ARG A 162 -8.54 -6.81 -18.00
N SER A 163 -8.70 -8.12 -18.09
CA SER A 163 -9.92 -8.79 -17.65
C SER A 163 -10.00 -9.00 -16.13
N SER A 164 -8.89 -9.27 -15.46
CA SER A 164 -8.89 -9.58 -14.04
C SER A 164 -7.61 -9.19 -13.31
N ARG A 165 -7.77 -8.88 -12.02
CA ARG A 165 -6.72 -8.81 -11.01
C ARG A 165 -6.77 -10.10 -10.20
N GLN A 166 -5.61 -10.61 -9.83
CA GLN A 166 -5.52 -11.88 -9.12
C GLN A 166 -5.01 -11.64 -7.70
N ALA A 167 -5.54 -12.39 -6.73
CA ALA A 167 -4.97 -12.42 -5.40
C ALA A 167 -4.91 -13.84 -4.86
N PHE A 168 -4.00 -14.11 -3.94
CA PHE A 168 -4.05 -15.32 -3.13
C PHE A 168 -3.93 -14.94 -1.67
N LEU A 169 -4.46 -15.82 -0.82
CA LEU A 169 -4.41 -15.70 0.62
C LEU A 169 -3.44 -16.77 1.13
N ALA A 170 -2.70 -16.49 2.20
CA ALA A 170 -1.89 -17.49 2.88
C ALA A 170 -1.90 -17.18 4.38
N ASP A 171 -2.36 -18.12 5.19
CA ASP A 171 -2.45 -17.99 6.64
C ASP A 171 -1.18 -18.43 7.37
N ASP A 172 -0.10 -18.66 6.62
CA ASP A 172 1.22 -18.95 7.16
C ASP A 172 1.95 -17.70 7.62
N LEU A 173 2.93 -17.90 8.49
CA LEU A 173 4.00 -16.92 8.67
C LEU A 173 4.82 -16.81 7.38
N TYR A 174 5.26 -15.61 7.04
CA TYR A 174 5.90 -15.37 5.74
C TYR A 174 7.14 -16.22 5.49
N HIS A 175 7.94 -16.49 6.52
CA HIS A 175 9.14 -17.33 6.43
C HIS A 175 8.82 -18.82 6.18
N ASP A 176 7.60 -19.26 6.48
CA ASP A 176 7.14 -20.60 6.13
C ASP A 176 6.47 -20.60 4.76
N PHE A 177 5.66 -19.59 4.46
CA PHE A 177 5.10 -19.35 3.13
C PHE A 177 6.18 -19.30 2.04
N ALA A 178 7.33 -18.67 2.31
CA ALA A 178 8.44 -18.54 1.38
C ALA A 178 9.02 -19.90 0.91
N LYS A 179 8.73 -20.99 1.64
CA LYS A 179 9.14 -22.36 1.30
C LYS A 179 8.09 -23.11 0.47
N SER A 180 6.93 -22.50 0.21
CA SER A 180 5.81 -23.14 -0.48
C SER A 180 5.94 -23.13 -2.01
N ASP A 181 5.25 -24.05 -2.67
CA ASP A 181 5.11 -24.06 -4.13
C ASP A 181 4.39 -22.79 -4.65
N LEU A 182 3.52 -22.19 -3.83
CA LEU A 182 2.80 -20.98 -4.21
C LEU A 182 3.73 -19.77 -4.30
N PHE A 183 4.68 -19.63 -3.37
CA PHE A 183 5.76 -18.64 -3.45
C PHE A 183 6.63 -18.87 -4.69
N ALA A 184 7.02 -20.12 -4.96
CA ALA A 184 7.82 -20.45 -6.14
C ALA A 184 7.07 -20.12 -7.46
N LYS A 185 5.74 -20.29 -7.48
CA LYS A 185 4.89 -19.98 -8.63
C LYS A 185 4.69 -18.47 -8.82
N TYR A 186 4.59 -17.72 -7.73
CA TYR A 186 4.38 -16.28 -7.73
C TYR A 186 5.44 -15.58 -6.86
N PRO A 187 6.69 -15.48 -7.31
CA PRO A 187 7.70 -14.71 -6.59
C PRO A 187 7.34 -13.21 -6.63
N PRO A 188 7.59 -12.45 -5.55
CA PRO A 188 7.25 -11.04 -5.50
C PRO A 188 8.21 -10.20 -6.33
N ASP A 189 7.69 -9.18 -7.03
CA ASP A 189 8.50 -8.05 -7.50
C ASP A 189 8.70 -7.02 -6.37
N LEU A 190 7.78 -6.98 -5.40
CA LEU A 190 7.85 -6.13 -4.21
C LEU A 190 7.19 -6.82 -3.00
N ILE A 191 7.85 -6.75 -1.85
CA ILE A 191 7.29 -7.13 -0.54
C ILE A 191 6.83 -5.86 0.18
N VAL A 192 5.70 -5.92 0.87
CA VAL A 192 5.10 -4.78 1.57
C VAL A 192 4.69 -5.23 2.96
N ALA A 193 5.21 -4.60 4.00
CA ALA A 193 4.81 -4.81 5.39
C ALA A 193 4.31 -3.48 5.96
N LEU A 194 3.02 -3.43 6.28
CA LEU A 194 2.37 -2.22 6.77
C LEU A 194 2.33 -2.23 8.28
N HIS A 195 2.75 -1.12 8.88
CA HIS A 195 2.65 -0.86 10.32
C HIS A 195 3.01 -2.10 11.17
N SER A 196 4.10 -2.76 10.78
CA SER A 196 4.33 -4.17 11.15
C SER A 196 4.45 -4.39 12.66
N GLY A 197 4.84 -3.34 13.38
CA GLY A 197 5.12 -3.40 14.82
C GLY A 197 6.25 -4.38 15.15
N HIS A 198 7.12 -4.67 14.17
CA HIS A 198 8.12 -5.74 14.30
C HIS A 198 9.18 -5.46 15.35
N ALA A 199 9.38 -4.20 15.73
CA ALA A 199 10.34 -3.79 16.75
C ALA A 199 9.71 -3.51 18.13
N GLU A 200 8.38 -3.65 18.26
CA GLU A 200 7.66 -3.36 19.50
C GLU A 200 7.10 -4.64 20.14
N SER A 201 5.84 -4.98 19.87
CA SER A 201 5.09 -6.02 20.59
C SER A 201 5.23 -7.42 20.00
N GLN A 202 5.79 -7.54 18.80
CA GLN A 202 5.82 -8.79 18.03
C GLN A 202 7.23 -9.22 17.59
N THR A 203 8.26 -8.72 18.24
CA THR A 203 9.68 -8.92 17.86
C THR A 203 10.04 -10.38 17.63
N ASP A 204 9.72 -11.27 18.58
CA ASP A 204 10.06 -12.70 18.47
C ASP A 204 9.36 -13.39 17.29
N ARG A 205 8.14 -12.96 16.96
CA ARG A 205 7.33 -13.53 15.88
C ARG A 205 7.78 -13.02 14.51
N TRP A 206 8.22 -11.76 14.43
CA TRP A 206 8.70 -11.16 13.20
C TRP A 206 10.15 -11.50 12.87
N TRP A 207 11.00 -11.76 13.87
CA TRP A 207 12.43 -11.96 13.65
C TRP A 207 12.76 -12.96 12.51
N PRO A 208 12.17 -14.18 12.46
CA PRO A 208 12.45 -15.11 11.37
C PRO A 208 11.93 -14.61 10.01
N THR A 209 10.82 -13.85 10.00
CA THR A 209 10.29 -13.19 8.80
C THR A 209 11.25 -12.12 8.29
N LEU A 210 11.79 -11.27 9.17
CA LEU A 210 12.76 -10.23 8.78
C LEU A 210 14.02 -10.86 8.19
N GLN A 211 14.56 -11.90 8.84
CA GLN A 211 15.69 -12.67 8.29
C GLN A 211 15.37 -13.23 6.92
N CYS A 212 14.22 -13.88 6.75
CA CYS A 212 13.78 -14.43 5.48
C CYS A 212 13.67 -13.36 4.38
N ILE A 213 13.09 -12.19 4.67
CA ILE A 213 12.96 -11.08 3.71
C ILE A 213 14.34 -10.62 3.23
N LEU A 214 15.29 -10.47 4.16
CA LEU A 214 16.67 -10.08 3.82
C LEU A 214 17.39 -11.17 3.02
N ASP A 215 17.18 -12.45 3.35
CA ASP A 215 17.82 -13.56 2.66
C ASP A 215 17.26 -13.78 1.24
N LEU A 216 15.98 -13.49 1.03
CA LEU A 216 15.34 -13.56 -0.30
C LEU A 216 15.82 -12.45 -1.25
N GLY A 217 16.24 -11.29 -0.72
CA GLY A 217 16.83 -10.20 -1.50
C GLY A 217 15.85 -9.40 -2.38
N PHE A 218 14.55 -9.69 -2.33
CA PHE A 218 13.53 -8.85 -2.96
C PHE A 218 13.43 -7.50 -2.23
N PRO A 219 13.12 -6.40 -2.94
CA PRO A 219 12.86 -5.13 -2.28
C PRO A 219 11.62 -5.24 -1.39
N ALA A 220 11.72 -4.72 -0.17
CA ALA A 220 10.66 -4.75 0.82
C ALA A 220 10.39 -3.35 1.37
N VAL A 221 9.17 -2.84 1.14
CA VAL A 221 8.68 -1.58 1.67
C VAL A 221 8.07 -1.81 3.03
N PHE A 222 8.46 -0.98 3.99
CA PHE A 222 7.90 -0.95 5.33
C PHE A 222 7.30 0.41 5.62
N THR A 223 6.24 0.44 6.42
CA THR A 223 5.62 1.68 6.89
C THR A 223 5.38 1.64 8.39
N THR A 224 5.36 2.83 9.03
CA THR A 224 5.09 2.97 10.47
C THR A 224 4.10 4.09 10.73
N TYR A 225 3.43 4.06 11.88
CA TYR A 225 2.46 5.08 12.29
C TYR A 225 3.12 6.37 12.75
N ASN A 226 4.35 6.27 13.26
CA ASN A 226 5.08 7.40 13.84
C ASN A 226 6.61 7.25 13.66
N GLN A 227 7.35 8.30 14.05
CA GLN A 227 8.81 8.33 13.92
C GLN A 227 9.51 7.40 14.92
N LYS A 228 8.93 7.21 16.12
CA LYS A 228 9.51 6.36 17.17
C LYS A 228 9.61 4.93 16.68
N GLU A 229 8.50 4.38 16.19
CA GLU A 229 8.45 3.06 15.55
C GLU A 229 9.50 2.95 14.43
N ALA A 230 9.59 3.96 13.55
CA ALA A 230 10.55 3.92 12.45
C ALA A 230 11.99 3.78 12.96
N VAL A 231 12.38 4.55 13.98
CA VAL A 231 13.74 4.49 14.55
C VAL A 231 14.02 3.14 15.21
N GLU A 232 13.05 2.58 15.93
CA GLU A 232 13.16 1.27 16.57
C GLU A 232 13.27 0.16 15.51
N GLU A 233 12.48 0.24 14.44
CA GLU A 233 12.54 -0.70 13.32
C GLU A 233 13.88 -0.60 12.54
N GLU A 234 14.46 0.59 12.36
CA GLU A 234 15.79 0.74 11.76
C GLU A 234 16.89 0.14 12.64
N GLN A 235 16.82 0.28 13.96
CA GLN A 235 17.77 -0.38 14.86
C GLN A 235 17.69 -1.91 14.75
N SER A 236 16.48 -2.46 14.71
CA SER A 236 16.24 -3.89 14.50
C SER A 236 16.87 -4.36 13.18
N PHE A 237 16.61 -3.67 12.07
CA PHE A 237 17.18 -4.03 10.77
C PHE A 237 18.71 -3.83 10.68
N ASN A 238 19.26 -2.80 11.33
CA ASN A 238 20.70 -2.62 11.42
C ASN A 238 21.37 -3.78 12.17
N SER A 239 20.74 -4.29 13.24
CA SER A 239 21.24 -5.46 13.97
C SER A 239 21.26 -6.74 13.12
N LEU A 240 20.39 -6.80 12.11
CA LEU A 240 20.31 -7.88 11.11
C LEU A 240 21.25 -7.66 9.91
N GLY A 241 21.99 -6.55 9.85
CA GLY A 241 22.84 -6.21 8.71
C GLY A 241 22.03 -5.95 7.44
N ALA A 242 20.86 -5.32 7.54
CA ALA A 242 20.02 -5.00 6.39
C ALA A 242 20.62 -3.89 5.52
N HIS A 243 20.52 -4.04 4.20
CA HIS A 243 20.81 -2.95 3.28
C HIS A 243 19.55 -2.10 3.04
N PHE A 244 19.60 -0.85 3.46
CA PHE A 244 18.55 0.13 3.15
C PHE A 244 18.78 0.74 1.76
N SER A 245 18.04 0.26 0.76
CA SER A 245 18.00 0.92 -0.55
C SER A 245 17.33 2.29 -0.45
N ARG A 246 16.43 2.45 0.52
CA ARG A 246 15.84 3.74 0.91
C ARG A 246 15.85 3.89 2.42
N LYS A 247 16.53 4.95 2.90
CA LYS A 247 16.53 5.34 4.32
C LYS A 247 15.12 5.74 4.78
N ILE A 248 14.91 5.68 6.09
CA ILE A 248 13.68 6.19 6.71
C ILE A 248 13.46 7.64 6.33
N ALA A 249 12.25 7.90 5.84
CA ALA A 249 11.77 9.23 5.57
C ALA A 249 10.27 9.32 5.79
N LYS A 250 9.78 10.53 6.02
CA LYS A 250 8.35 10.81 6.01
C LYS A 250 7.77 10.43 4.64
N ASN A 251 6.61 9.79 4.65
CA ASN A 251 5.98 9.35 3.42
C ASN A 251 5.20 10.50 2.75
N PRO A 252 5.53 10.86 1.49
CA PRO A 252 4.72 11.81 0.72
C PRO A 252 3.26 11.38 0.59
N TRP A 253 3.02 10.06 0.56
CA TRP A 253 1.74 9.42 0.32
C TRP A 253 1.07 8.89 1.60
N ARG A 254 1.50 9.35 2.77
CA ARG A 254 0.86 9.04 4.06
C ARG A 254 -0.61 9.46 4.08
N GLY A 255 -1.37 8.79 4.95
CA GLY A 255 -2.68 9.25 5.39
C GLY A 255 -2.62 10.63 6.05
N VAL A 256 -3.73 11.34 5.97
CA VAL A 256 -3.92 12.71 6.45
C VAL A 256 -4.93 12.80 7.58
N LEU A 257 -5.66 11.72 7.86
CA LEU A 257 -6.54 11.61 9.01
C LEU A 257 -5.72 11.26 10.26
N PRO A 258 -5.76 12.10 11.31
CA PRO A 258 -5.13 11.78 12.57
C PRO A 258 -5.91 10.66 13.28
N MET A 259 -5.18 9.68 13.78
CA MET A 259 -5.67 8.63 14.67
C MET A 259 -5.17 8.87 16.08
N PHE A 260 -5.98 8.48 17.05
CA PHE A 260 -5.68 8.64 18.47
C PHE A 260 -5.87 7.29 19.15
N ASP A 261 -4.91 6.91 19.97
CA ASP A 261 -5.14 5.82 20.92
C ASP A 261 -5.84 6.39 22.15
N MET A 262 -7.12 6.02 22.32
CA MET A 262 -7.96 6.47 23.43
C MET A 262 -7.49 5.94 24.79
N PHE A 263 -6.59 4.96 24.81
CA PHE A 263 -6.14 4.26 26.01
C PHE A 263 -4.67 4.53 26.37
N MET A 264 -3.92 5.24 25.52
CA MET A 264 -2.59 5.72 25.88
C MET A 264 -2.65 7.02 26.70
N GLU A 265 -1.89 7.09 27.78
CA GLU A 265 -1.79 8.28 28.65
C GLU A 265 -1.22 9.51 27.93
N ARG A 266 -0.47 9.27 26.85
CA ARG A 266 0.04 10.30 25.95
C ARG A 266 -0.92 10.35 24.77
N TYR A 267 -1.57 11.50 24.59
CA TYR A 267 -2.42 11.83 23.45
C TYR A 267 -1.60 11.88 22.14
N ASP A 268 -0.91 10.80 21.82
CA ASP A 268 -0.06 10.67 20.66
C ASP A 268 -0.94 10.55 19.41
N VAL A 269 -0.55 11.30 18.37
CA VAL A 269 -1.27 11.37 17.10
C VAL A 269 -0.55 10.50 16.08
N PHE A 270 -1.28 9.56 15.51
CA PHE A 270 -0.78 8.61 14.53
C PHE A 270 -1.39 8.90 13.15
N TYR A 271 -0.70 8.47 12.09
CA TYR A 271 -1.20 8.56 10.72
C TYR A 271 -0.88 7.26 9.98
N HIS A 272 -1.77 6.81 9.10
CA HIS A 272 -1.46 5.68 8.25
C HIS A 272 -0.24 5.95 7.37
N ASN A 273 0.68 5.00 7.35
CA ASN A 273 1.87 5.02 6.50
C ASN A 273 2.71 6.30 6.67
N TYR A 274 2.86 6.79 7.90
CA TYR A 274 3.43 8.10 8.17
C TYR A 274 4.90 8.21 7.78
N TYR A 275 5.69 7.21 8.14
CA TYR A 275 7.06 7.01 7.67
C TYR A 275 7.12 5.75 6.83
N TRP A 276 8.13 5.70 5.96
CA TRP A 276 8.42 4.53 5.15
C TRP A 276 9.90 4.42 4.82
N TYR A 277 10.32 3.20 4.54
CA TYR A 277 11.67 2.86 4.13
C TYR A 277 11.65 1.60 3.26
N ILE A 278 12.78 1.30 2.62
CA ILE A 278 12.93 0.11 1.78
C ILE A 278 14.23 -0.58 2.17
N VAL A 279 14.11 -1.87 2.48
CA VAL A 279 15.24 -2.78 2.66
C VAL A 279 15.33 -3.72 1.47
N LYS A 280 16.55 -4.09 1.08
CA LYS A 280 16.80 -4.99 -0.04
C LYS A 280 18.07 -5.78 0.20
N GLY A 281 17.90 -6.99 0.71
CA GLY A 281 19.03 -7.85 1.03
C GLY A 281 19.82 -7.38 2.24
N ARG A 282 20.95 -8.05 2.47
CA ARG A 282 21.92 -7.70 3.51
C ARG A 282 23.00 -6.77 2.97
N THR A 283 23.62 -5.98 3.85
CA THR A 283 24.87 -5.28 3.51
C THR A 283 25.95 -6.31 3.23
N HIS A 284 26.52 -6.28 2.04
CA HIS A 284 27.75 -7.02 1.77
C HIS A 284 28.89 -6.38 2.60
N GLU A 285 29.50 -7.16 3.49
CA GLU A 285 30.81 -6.82 4.07
C GLU A 285 31.91 -6.87 3.00
#